data_AF-A0A963NGL8-F1
#
_entry.id   AF-A0A963NGL8-F1
#
_cell.length_a   1.000
_cell.length_b   1.000
_cell.length_c   1.000
_cell.angle_alpha   90.00
_cell.angle_beta   90.00
_cell.angle_gamma   90.00
#
_symmetry.space_group_name_H-M   'P 1'
#
loop_
_entity.id
_entity.type
_entity.pdbx_description
1 polymer ?
#
loop_
_entity_poly.entity_id
_entity_poly.type
_entity_poly.pdbx_seq_one_letter_code
_entity_poly.pdbx_strand_id
1 'polypeptide(L)'
;VIAGSSVKAGASEAFQTDSVAGLTAFATAFNSAAAATKTSKFVSGMSMTAASPWTITVSIAATSGNGIPTALNNNTLRFSPNVRGGTPTAASQGAIDWACGSATVATATARGLSNRAAGTLPAKYAPSECR
;
A
#
# COMPACT_ATOMS: atom_id res chain seq x y z
N VAL A 1 2.15 4.35 8.67
CA VAL A 1 0.83 4.02 8.10
C VAL A 1 0.11 5.24 7.54
N ILE A 2 0.20 6.41 8.19
CA ILE A 2 -0.44 7.68 7.74
C ILE A 2 -0.14 8.06 6.28
N ALA A 3 1.10 7.88 5.80
CA ALA A 3 1.48 8.25 4.43
C ALA A 3 0.66 7.54 3.34
N GLY A 4 0.19 6.30 3.60
CA GLY A 4 -0.64 5.55 2.66
C GLY A 4 -2.14 5.79 2.81
N SER A 5 -2.60 6.53 3.84
CA SER A 5 -4.03 6.65 4.15
C SER A 5 -4.81 7.37 3.06
N SER A 6 -4.28 8.47 2.51
CA SER A 6 -4.92 9.21 1.41
C SER A 6 -5.00 8.39 0.13
N VAL A 7 -3.95 7.64 -0.20
CA VAL A 7 -3.90 6.77 -1.38
C VAL A 7 -4.93 5.65 -1.28
N LYS A 8 -5.06 5.03 -0.10
CA LYS A 8 -6.09 4.01 0.16
C LYS A 8 -7.51 4.57 0.04
N ALA A 9 -7.76 5.76 0.57
CA ALA A 9 -9.06 6.41 0.48
C ALA A 9 -9.44 6.68 -0.98
N GLY A 10 -8.56 7.35 -1.75
CA GLY A 10 -8.81 7.64 -3.17
C GLY A 10 -8.95 6.38 -4.03
N ALA A 11 -8.16 5.33 -3.78
CA ALA A 11 -8.33 4.05 -4.45
C ALA A 11 -9.67 3.37 -4.09
N SER A 12 -10.11 3.47 -2.84
CA SER A 12 -11.39 2.91 -2.41
C SER A 12 -12.58 3.67 -3.02
N GLU A 13 -12.51 4.99 -3.09
CA GLU A 13 -13.50 5.83 -3.78
C GLU A 13 -13.55 5.49 -5.27
N ALA A 14 -12.40 5.38 -5.93
CA ALA A 14 -12.34 5.01 -7.34
C ALA A 14 -12.94 3.62 -7.61
N PHE A 15 -12.72 2.66 -6.69
CA PHE A 15 -13.37 1.36 -6.77
C PHE A 15 -14.90 1.43 -6.61
N GLN A 16 -15.43 2.29 -5.73
CA GLN A 16 -16.88 2.46 -5.61
C GLN A 16 -17.50 3.10 -6.86
N THR A 17 -16.75 3.94 -7.56
CA THR A 17 -17.22 4.61 -8.78
C THR A 17 -17.24 3.66 -10.00
N ASP A 18 -16.18 2.89 -10.20
CA ASP A 18 -15.98 2.13 -11.45
C ASP A 18 -15.23 0.79 -11.26
N SER A 19 -15.39 0.18 -10.07
CA SER A 19 -14.80 -1.12 -9.73
C SER A 19 -13.28 -1.15 -10.03
N VAL A 20 -12.77 -2.27 -10.56
CA VAL A 20 -11.35 -2.46 -10.89
C VAL A 20 -10.84 -1.54 -12.00
N ALA A 21 -11.73 -1.02 -12.87
CA ALA A 21 -11.35 0.00 -13.85
C ALA A 21 -11.03 1.32 -13.14
N GLY A 22 -11.85 1.71 -12.16
CA GLY A 22 -11.58 2.83 -11.25
C GLY A 22 -10.26 2.71 -10.50
N LEU A 23 -9.94 1.53 -9.95
CA LEU A 23 -8.63 1.27 -9.30
C LEU A 23 -7.46 1.47 -10.28
N THR A 24 -7.62 1.02 -11.52
CA THR A 24 -6.58 1.13 -12.56
C THR A 24 -6.38 2.58 -13.00
N ALA A 25 -7.48 3.31 -13.20
CA ALA A 25 -7.47 4.73 -13.53
C ALA A 25 -6.84 5.56 -12.41
N PHE A 26 -7.23 5.32 -11.16
CA PHE A 26 -6.66 5.98 -9.99
C PHE A 26 -5.17 5.68 -9.86
N ALA A 27 -4.74 4.42 -9.98
CA ALA A 27 -3.32 4.07 -9.91
C ALA A 27 -2.50 4.77 -11.00
N THR A 28 -3.04 4.89 -12.21
CA THR A 28 -2.41 5.61 -13.33
C THR A 28 -2.25 7.09 -13.01
N ALA A 29 -3.32 7.75 -12.56
CA ALA A 29 -3.32 9.16 -12.18
C ALA A 29 -2.42 9.43 -10.97
N PHE A 30 -2.45 8.55 -9.96
CA PHE A 30 -1.58 8.63 -8.80
C PHE A 30 -0.13 8.52 -9.23
N ASN A 31 0.23 7.56 -10.09
CA ASN A 31 1.60 7.38 -10.53
C ASN A 31 2.11 8.55 -11.40
N SER A 32 1.25 9.20 -12.18
CA SER A 32 1.63 10.37 -13.01
C SER A 32 1.77 11.67 -12.20
N ALA A 33 1.19 11.76 -11.00
CA ALA A 33 1.35 12.92 -10.14
C ALA A 33 2.83 13.19 -9.81
N ALA A 34 3.19 14.47 -9.63
CA ALA A 34 4.57 14.88 -9.38
C ALA A 34 5.17 14.14 -8.17
N ALA A 35 6.43 13.68 -8.27
CA ALA A 35 7.09 12.92 -7.21
C ALA A 35 7.10 13.67 -5.86
N ALA A 36 7.19 14.99 -5.88
CA ALA A 36 7.16 15.83 -4.68
C ALA A 36 5.87 15.70 -3.85
N THR A 37 4.76 15.24 -4.44
CA THR A 37 3.51 14.99 -3.70
C THR A 37 3.49 13.62 -3.01
N LYS A 38 4.53 12.80 -3.22
CA LYS A 38 4.63 11.40 -2.76
C LYS A 38 5.80 11.16 -1.82
N THR A 39 6.48 12.22 -1.39
CA THR A 39 7.65 12.16 -0.51
C THR A 39 7.42 12.95 0.76
N SER A 40 8.17 12.61 1.81
CA SER A 40 8.23 13.35 3.06
C SER A 40 9.58 13.13 3.72
N LYS A 41 9.81 13.72 4.90
CA LYS A 41 11.02 13.48 5.69
C LYS A 41 11.32 11.99 5.94
N PHE A 42 10.30 11.12 5.96
CA PHE A 42 10.41 9.69 6.27
C PHE A 42 9.98 8.77 5.12
N VAL A 43 9.54 9.33 3.98
CA VAL A 43 9.05 8.57 2.82
C VAL A 43 9.81 9.02 1.59
N SER A 44 10.54 8.11 0.96
CA SER A 44 11.31 8.38 -0.26
C SER A 44 10.46 8.29 -1.53
N GLY A 45 9.29 7.66 -1.45
CA GLY A 45 8.34 7.62 -2.54
C GLY A 45 7.15 6.71 -2.27
N MET A 46 6.12 6.85 -3.10
CA MET A 46 4.94 5.99 -3.11
C MET A 46 4.52 5.69 -4.55
N SER A 47 3.99 4.49 -4.77
CA SER A 47 3.43 4.08 -6.07
C SER A 47 2.27 3.11 -5.86
N MET A 48 1.45 2.90 -6.89
CA MET A 48 0.40 1.89 -6.89
C MET A 48 0.45 1.12 -8.21
N THR A 49 0.43 -0.21 -8.17
CA THR A 49 0.41 -1.02 -9.40
C THR A 49 -0.87 -0.71 -10.20
N ALA A 50 -0.74 -0.28 -11.45
CA ALA A 50 -1.86 0.06 -12.34
C ALA A 50 -2.47 -1.17 -13.04
N ALA A 51 -2.60 -2.26 -12.29
CA ALA A 51 -3.19 -3.53 -12.69
C ALA A 51 -3.37 -4.40 -11.44
N SER A 52 -4.14 -5.49 -11.55
CA SER A 52 -4.24 -6.48 -10.48
C SER A 52 -2.84 -6.95 -10.05
N PRO A 53 -2.51 -6.95 -8.74
CA PRO A 53 -3.44 -6.85 -7.61
C PRO A 53 -3.51 -5.45 -6.94
N TRP A 54 -3.26 -4.36 -7.67
CA TRP A 54 -3.41 -2.95 -7.26
C TRP A 54 -2.72 -2.58 -5.94
N THR A 55 -1.53 -3.13 -5.72
CA THR A 55 -0.79 -2.91 -4.48
C THR A 55 -0.17 -1.52 -4.43
N ILE A 56 -0.38 -0.81 -3.33
CA ILE A 56 0.32 0.42 -2.98
C ILE A 56 1.67 0.05 -2.36
N THR A 57 2.74 0.68 -2.80
CA THR A 57 4.08 0.54 -2.22
C THR A 57 4.51 1.87 -1.63
N VAL A 58 4.96 1.86 -0.38
CA VAL A 58 5.51 3.01 0.33
C VAL A 58 6.97 2.71 0.67
N SER A 59 7.88 3.52 0.16
CA SER A 59 9.33 3.39 0.39
C SER A 59 9.78 4.31 1.52
N ILE A 60 10.56 3.77 2.45
CA ILE A 60 11.07 4.51 3.61
C ILE A 60 12.29 5.32 3.19
N ALA A 61 12.29 6.61 3.54
CA ALA A 61 13.51 7.40 3.55
C ALA A 61 14.21 7.15 4.91
N ALA A 62 15.35 6.48 4.91
CA ALA A 62 16.17 6.34 6.11
C ALA A 62 17.50 7.06 5.89
N THR A 63 17.60 8.26 6.45
CA THR A 63 18.77 9.14 6.29
C THR A 63 19.37 9.41 7.66
N SER A 64 20.64 9.82 7.70
CA SER A 64 21.29 10.22 8.95
C SER A 64 20.54 11.34 9.69
N GLY A 65 19.80 12.17 8.97
CA GLY A 65 19.06 13.32 9.51
C GLY A 65 17.63 13.04 9.99
N ASN A 66 17.14 11.79 9.93
CA ASN A 66 15.76 11.48 10.33
C ASN A 66 15.63 10.38 11.39
N GLY A 67 16.73 9.89 11.95
CA GLY A 67 16.73 8.99 13.11
C GLY A 67 16.29 7.55 12.81
N ILE A 68 16.10 7.19 11.53
CA ILE A 68 15.87 5.81 11.09
C ILE A 68 17.23 5.19 10.74
N PRO A 69 17.53 3.94 11.17
CA PRO A 69 18.74 3.25 10.76
C PRO A 69 18.89 3.26 9.24
N THR A 70 20.01 3.78 8.73
CA THR A 70 20.23 4.00 7.29
C THR A 70 20.18 2.71 6.46
N ALA A 71 20.46 1.56 7.08
CA ALA A 71 20.29 0.23 6.50
C ALA A 71 18.82 -0.09 6.11
N LEU A 72 17.84 0.69 6.56
CA LEU A 72 16.43 0.55 6.22
C LEU A 72 16.00 1.45 5.04
N ASN A 73 16.93 2.18 4.43
CA ASN A 73 16.59 3.09 3.33
C ASN A 73 16.03 2.30 2.15
N ASN A 74 14.95 2.80 1.55
CA ASN A 74 14.18 2.14 0.49
C ASN A 74 13.52 0.81 0.88
N ASN A 75 13.53 0.42 2.16
CA ASN A 75 12.65 -0.65 2.62
C ASN A 75 11.19 -0.24 2.43
N THR A 76 10.34 -1.23 2.18
CA THR A 76 8.97 -1.00 1.76
C THR A 76 7.95 -1.54 2.75
N LEU A 77 6.85 -0.80 2.87
CA LEU A 77 5.56 -1.32 3.30
C LEU A 77 4.65 -1.41 2.08
N ARG A 78 3.85 -2.46 2.00
CA ARG A 78 2.89 -2.67 0.92
C ARG A 78 1.48 -2.73 1.46
N PHE A 79 0.54 -2.11 0.76
CA PHE A 79 -0.88 -2.14 1.08
C PHE A 79 -1.65 -2.73 -0.09
N SER A 80 -2.40 -3.79 0.16
CA SER A 80 -3.08 -4.57 -0.87
C SER A 80 -4.60 -4.54 -0.64
N PRO A 81 -5.40 -4.15 -1.65
CA PRO A 81 -6.85 -4.08 -1.51
C PRO A 81 -7.46 -5.48 -1.53
N ASN A 82 -8.51 -5.70 -0.75
CA ASN A 82 -9.30 -6.92 -0.71
C ASN A 82 -10.79 -6.56 -0.71
N VAL A 83 -11.61 -7.31 -1.44
CA VAL A 83 -13.08 -7.26 -1.31
C VAL A 83 -13.54 -8.62 -0.82
N ARG A 84 -14.21 -8.65 0.34
CA ARG A 84 -14.61 -9.90 1.02
C ARG A 84 -13.42 -10.87 1.21
N GLY A 85 -12.25 -10.34 1.55
CA GLY A 85 -11.02 -11.12 1.79
C GLY A 85 -10.28 -11.62 0.54
N GLY A 86 -10.77 -11.33 -0.67
CA GLY A 86 -10.14 -11.71 -1.94
C GLY A 86 -9.56 -10.51 -2.71
N THR A 87 -8.66 -10.76 -3.66
CA THR A 87 -8.22 -9.71 -4.61
C THR A 87 -9.43 -9.16 -5.38
N PRO A 88 -9.59 -7.82 -5.50
CA PRO A 88 -10.68 -7.24 -6.27
C PRO A 88 -10.75 -7.81 -7.70
N THR A 89 -11.96 -8.02 -8.18
CA THR A 89 -12.28 -8.44 -9.55
C THR A 89 -13.41 -7.56 -10.07
N ALA A 90 -13.68 -7.59 -11.38
CA ALA A 90 -14.80 -6.83 -11.95
C ALA A 90 -16.16 -7.22 -11.34
N ALA A 91 -16.31 -8.47 -10.86
CA ALA A 91 -17.52 -8.96 -10.20
C ALA A 91 -17.57 -8.68 -8.68
N SER A 92 -16.51 -8.10 -8.10
CA SER A 92 -16.43 -7.84 -6.67
C SER A 92 -17.43 -6.76 -6.26
N GLN A 93 -18.15 -7.00 -5.15
CA GLN A 93 -19.10 -6.06 -4.57
C GLN A 93 -18.83 -5.89 -3.08
N GLY A 94 -18.80 -4.64 -2.62
CA GLY A 94 -18.57 -4.27 -1.22
C GLY A 94 -17.46 -3.24 -1.06
N ALA A 95 -17.08 -3.00 0.20
CA ALA A 95 -15.97 -2.12 0.54
C ALA A 95 -14.61 -2.80 0.32
N ILE A 96 -13.56 -2.00 0.20
CA ILE A 96 -12.17 -2.48 0.19
C ILE A 96 -11.65 -2.55 1.63
N ASP A 97 -11.18 -3.72 2.01
CA ASP A 97 -10.31 -3.95 3.17
C ASP A 97 -8.83 -3.94 2.73
N TRP A 98 -7.96 -3.33 3.52
CA TRP A 98 -6.55 -3.17 3.16
C TRP A 98 -5.66 -4.08 4.01
N ALA A 99 -5.00 -5.05 3.36
CA ALA A 99 -3.91 -5.78 3.97
C ALA A 99 -2.66 -4.90 4.02
N CYS A 100 -1.91 -4.94 5.11
CA CYS A 100 -0.57 -4.36 5.17
C CYS A 100 0.49 -5.45 5.26
N GLY A 101 1.59 -5.30 4.52
CA GLY A 101 2.73 -6.20 4.51
C GLY A 101 4.05 -5.49 4.69
N SER A 102 4.85 -5.98 5.63
CA SER A 102 6.27 -5.73 5.76
C SER A 102 7.03 -6.91 5.14
N ALA A 103 8.23 -7.25 5.60
CA ALA A 103 8.88 -8.52 5.27
C ALA A 103 8.01 -9.73 5.67
N THR A 104 7.02 -9.54 6.54
CA THR A 104 6.01 -10.54 6.91
C THR A 104 4.59 -9.99 6.69
N VAL A 105 3.63 -10.90 6.63
CA VAL A 105 2.19 -10.63 6.42
C VAL A 105 1.31 -11.42 7.39
N ALA A 106 1.83 -11.75 8.58
CA ALA A 106 1.18 -12.65 9.53
C ALA A 106 -0.19 -12.13 9.97
N THR A 107 -0.32 -10.83 10.21
CA THR A 107 -1.57 -10.17 10.60
C THR A 107 -2.58 -10.20 9.47
N ALA A 108 -2.16 -9.91 8.23
CA ALA A 108 -3.04 -10.01 7.06
C ALA A 108 -3.54 -11.44 6.84
N THR A 109 -2.67 -12.44 7.04
CA THR A 109 -3.05 -13.87 7.01
C THR A 109 -4.07 -14.19 8.10
N ALA A 110 -3.82 -13.77 9.34
CA ALA A 110 -4.73 -14.01 10.46
C ALA A 110 -6.11 -13.34 10.27
N ARG A 111 -6.17 -12.24 9.49
CA ARG A 111 -7.40 -11.55 9.11
C ARG A 111 -8.10 -12.14 7.87
N GLY A 112 -7.56 -13.22 7.28
CA GLY A 112 -8.15 -13.87 6.11
C GLY A 112 -8.03 -13.06 4.82
N LEU A 113 -7.08 -12.12 4.73
CA LEU A 113 -6.89 -11.30 3.54
C LEU A 113 -5.98 -12.00 2.53
N SER A 114 -6.50 -12.36 1.36
CA SER A 114 -5.81 -13.14 0.33
C SER A 114 -4.84 -12.31 -0.49
N ASN A 115 -5.20 -11.06 -0.82
CA ASN A 115 -4.29 -10.11 -1.45
C ASN A 115 -3.45 -9.44 -0.36
N ARG A 116 -2.23 -9.95 -0.15
CA ARG A 116 -1.33 -9.52 0.93
C ARG A 116 0.12 -9.55 0.45
N ALA A 117 0.49 -8.58 -0.39
CA ALA A 117 1.84 -8.51 -0.90
C ALA A 117 2.84 -8.17 0.22
N ALA A 118 3.94 -8.93 0.31
CA ALA A 118 5.03 -8.62 1.24
C ALA A 118 5.88 -7.45 0.74
N GLY A 119 6.21 -6.53 1.64
CA GLY A 119 7.25 -5.51 1.48
C GLY A 119 8.62 -6.04 1.92
N THR A 120 9.51 -5.12 2.29
CA THR A 120 10.90 -5.46 2.66
C THR A 120 11.33 -4.93 4.02
N LEU A 121 10.52 -4.10 4.68
CA LEU A 121 10.82 -3.64 6.05
C LEU A 121 10.85 -4.83 7.02
N PRO A 122 11.94 -5.09 7.76
CA PRO A 122 11.94 -6.15 8.76
C PRO A 122 10.82 -5.96 9.78
N ALA A 123 10.11 -7.04 10.11
CA ALA A 123 8.90 -7.01 10.94
C ALA A 123 9.08 -6.31 12.30
N LYS A 124 10.29 -6.37 12.89
CA LYS A 124 10.62 -5.67 14.15
C LYS A 124 10.52 -4.15 14.06
N TYR A 125 10.68 -3.58 12.85
CA TYR A 125 10.51 -2.15 12.57
C TYR A 125 9.11 -1.81 12.02
N ALA A 126 8.28 -2.82 11.73
CA ALA A 126 6.95 -2.62 11.20
C ALA A 126 5.92 -2.40 12.34
N PRO A 127 4.90 -1.56 12.10
CA PRO A 127 3.69 -1.51 12.93
C PRO A 127 3.05 -2.90 13.01
N SER A 128 2.37 -3.21 14.12
CA SER A 128 1.74 -4.53 14.33
C SER A 128 0.83 -4.94 13.17
N GLU A 129 0.01 -4.02 12.66
CA GLU A 129 -0.89 -4.23 11.52
C GLU A 129 -0.18 -4.70 10.24
N CYS A 130 1.11 -4.39 10.10
CA CYS A 130 1.91 -4.71 8.92
C CYS A 130 2.89 -5.88 9.16
N ARG A 131 2.84 -6.51 10.34
CA ARG A 131 3.64 -7.72 10.63
C ARG A 131 2.90 -8.94 10.12
#